data_AF-A0A756GWY9-F1
#
_entry.id   AF-A0A756GWY9-F1
#
_cell.length_a   1.000
_cell.length_b   1.000
_cell.length_c   1.000
_cell.angle_alpha   90.00
_cell.angle_beta   90.00
_cell.angle_gamma   90.00
#
_symmetry.space_group_name_H-M   'P 1'
#
loop_
_entity.id
_entity.type
_entity.pdbx_description
1 polymer ?
#
loop_
_entity_poly.entity_id
_entity_poly.type
_entity_poly.pdbx_seq_one_letter_code
_entity_poly.pdbx_strand_id
1 'polypeptide(L)'
;MSRKKYDANLPRNLTYRKASKSFFWRNPVTDKEFPLGQIARRDAITQAIEANNFIAQNHTPVALIEKLKGTDSFTVSAWIDRYEVLLQRRSLSVNTYKIRGNQLATVREKMGEIILAEVTTRHIAKFLESWITEGKNTMAGAMRSVL
;
A
#
# COMPACT_ATOMS: atom_id res chain seq x y z
N MET A 1 -26.04 13.95 30.83
CA MET A 1 -26.26 14.01 29.37
C MET A 1 -26.67 12.62 28.89
N SER A 2 -27.88 12.46 28.35
CA SER A 2 -28.39 11.17 27.89
C SER A 2 -27.56 10.67 26.70
N ARG A 3 -26.83 9.57 26.89
CA ARG A 3 -26.06 8.90 25.84
C ARG A 3 -27.06 8.35 24.83
N LYS A 4 -27.35 9.11 23.76
CA LYS A 4 -28.18 8.64 22.63
C LYS A 4 -27.68 7.25 22.24
N LYS A 5 -28.54 6.26 22.38
CA LYS A 5 -28.23 4.85 22.17
C LYS A 5 -27.76 4.70 20.72
N TYR A 6 -26.47 4.47 20.53
CA TYR A 6 -25.87 4.22 19.22
C TYR A 6 -26.48 2.94 18.67
N ASP A 7 -26.96 2.97 17.42
CA ASP A 7 -27.44 1.77 16.75
C ASP A 7 -26.22 0.93 16.32
N ALA A 8 -26.03 -0.20 16.99
CA ALA A 8 -24.92 -1.11 16.73
C ALA A 8 -24.88 -1.63 15.28
N ASN A 9 -26.00 -1.57 14.56
CA ASN A 9 -26.08 -2.04 13.18
C ASN A 9 -25.69 -0.97 12.14
N LEU A 10 -25.34 0.25 12.57
CA LEU A 10 -24.83 1.29 11.70
C LEU A 10 -23.30 1.39 11.83
N PRO A 11 -22.58 1.66 10.73
CA PRO A 11 -21.15 1.96 10.78
C PRO A 11 -20.90 3.22 11.61
N ARG A 12 -19.66 3.36 12.11
CA ARG A 12 -19.24 4.52 12.90
C ARG A 12 -19.57 5.82 12.15
N ASN A 13 -19.82 6.88 12.89
CA ASN A 13 -20.11 8.21 12.35
C ASN A 13 -21.44 8.32 11.57
N LEU A 14 -22.20 7.24 11.36
CA LEU A 14 -23.53 7.27 10.74
C LEU A 14 -24.62 7.18 11.79
N THR A 15 -25.64 8.04 11.67
CA THR A 15 -26.82 8.02 12.54
C THR A 15 -28.11 8.12 11.72
N TYR A 16 -29.19 7.53 12.23
CA TYR A 16 -30.52 7.65 11.65
C TYR A 16 -31.42 8.49 12.55
N ARG A 17 -32.06 9.51 11.98
CA ARG A 17 -32.99 10.39 12.71
C ARG A 17 -34.42 10.04 12.35
N LYS A 18 -35.17 9.45 13.29
CA LYS A 18 -36.58 9.07 13.11
C LYS A 18 -37.49 10.25 12.76
N ALA A 19 -37.23 11.44 13.30
CA ALA A 19 -38.04 12.63 13.07
C ALA A 19 -38.02 13.10 11.61
N SER A 20 -36.87 13.04 10.95
CA SER A 20 -36.70 13.45 9.54
C SER A 20 -36.59 12.27 8.57
N LYS A 21 -36.71 11.03 9.08
CA LYS A 21 -36.54 9.77 8.34
C LYS A 21 -35.27 9.74 7.46
N SER A 22 -34.20 10.37 7.93
CA SER A 22 -33.00 10.62 7.12
C SER A 22 -31.73 10.15 7.83
N PHE A 23 -30.73 9.78 7.05
CA PHE A 23 -29.39 9.42 7.53
C PHE A 23 -28.48 10.65 7.58
N PHE A 24 -27.63 10.70 8.60
CA PHE A 24 -26.66 11.77 8.82
C PHE A 24 -25.30 11.16 9.14
N TRP A 25 -24.28 11.58 8.39
CA TRP A 25 -22.90 11.20 8.66
C TRP A 25 -22.13 12.38 9.27
N ARG A 26 -21.39 12.16 10.36
CA ARG A 26 -20.62 13.20 11.05
C ARG A 26 -19.14 12.99 10.81
N ASN A 27 -18.47 13.98 10.24
CA ASN A 27 -17.04 13.92 10.04
C ASN A 27 -16.31 13.95 11.41
N PRO A 28 -15.51 12.93 11.78
CA PRO A 28 -14.85 12.90 13.08
C PRO A 28 -13.66 13.87 13.20
N VAL A 29 -13.18 14.43 12.09
CA VAL A 29 -12.06 15.39 12.06
C VAL A 29 -12.56 16.82 12.12
N THR A 30 -13.57 17.14 11.30
CA THR A 30 -14.09 18.53 11.18
C THR A 30 -15.33 18.79 12.03
N ASP A 31 -15.87 17.74 12.66
CA ASP A 31 -17.10 17.74 13.45
C ASP A 31 -18.38 18.16 12.71
N LYS A 32 -18.28 18.40 11.40
CA LYS A 32 -19.41 18.77 10.54
C LYS A 32 -20.31 17.57 10.25
N GLU A 33 -21.62 17.78 10.33
CA GLU A 33 -22.63 16.80 9.93
C GLU A 33 -23.07 17.01 8.48
N PHE A 34 -23.15 15.90 7.73
CA PHE A 34 -23.61 15.85 6.35
C PHE A 34 -24.91 15.05 6.27
N PRO A 35 -26.02 15.63 5.78
CA PRO A 35 -27.25 14.91 5.54
C PRO A 35 -27.12 14.04 4.28
N LEU A 36 -27.39 12.74 4.40
CA LEU A 36 -27.46 11.82 3.26
C LEU A 36 -28.90 11.74 2.67
N GLY A 37 -29.88 12.32 3.37
CA GLY A 37 -31.28 12.33 2.95
C GLY A 37 -32.03 11.02 3.23
N GLN A 38 -33.17 10.83 2.56
CA GLN A 38 -34.05 9.67 2.66
C GLN A 38 -33.63 8.56 1.69
N ILE A 39 -32.38 8.12 1.80
CA ILE A 39 -31.84 7.03 0.99
C ILE A 39 -32.08 5.67 1.65
N ALA A 40 -31.99 4.59 0.87
CA ALA A 40 -32.07 3.24 1.41
C ALA A 40 -30.96 2.99 2.43
N ARG A 41 -31.28 2.24 3.49
CA ARG A 41 -30.35 1.93 4.58
C ARG A 41 -29.02 1.35 4.08
N ARG A 42 -29.08 0.48 3.07
CA ARG A 42 -27.89 -0.15 2.47
C ARG A 42 -26.95 0.90 1.88
N ASP A 43 -27.50 1.85 1.13
CA ASP A 43 -26.71 2.85 0.42
C ASP A 43 -26.11 3.87 1.39
N ALA A 44 -26.85 4.23 2.45
CA ALA A 44 -26.32 5.06 3.54
C ALA A 44 -25.14 4.40 4.26
N ILE A 45 -25.23 3.09 4.51
CA ILE A 45 -24.15 2.31 5.13
C ILE A 45 -22.92 2.29 4.20
N THR A 46 -23.09 2.03 2.91
CA THR A 46 -21.99 2.01 1.94
C THR A 46 -21.25 3.35 1.90
N GLN A 47 -21.97 4.46 1.73
CA GLN A 47 -21.37 5.80 1.68
C GLN A 47 -20.64 6.15 2.99
N ALA A 48 -21.21 5.78 4.14
CA ALA A 48 -20.58 6.03 5.43
C ALA A 48 -19.29 5.22 5.63
N ILE A 49 -19.26 3.97 5.17
CA ILE A 49 -18.04 3.13 5.21
C ILE A 49 -16.95 3.75 4.34
N GLU A 50 -17.28 4.16 3.11
CA GLU A 50 -16.36 4.83 2.20
C GLU A 50 -15.78 6.12 2.81
N ALA A 51 -16.65 6.98 3.36
CA ALA A 51 -16.23 8.22 4.02
C ALA A 51 -15.34 7.96 5.25
N ASN A 52 -15.66 6.95 6.06
CA ASN A 52 -14.84 6.57 7.21
C ASN A 52 -13.45 6.08 6.79
N ASN A 53 -13.39 5.26 5.75
CA ASN A 53 -12.13 4.74 5.22
C ASN A 53 -11.25 5.87 4.66
N PHE A 54 -11.86 6.85 3.98
CA PHE A 54 -11.18 8.05 3.50
C PHE A 54 -10.58 8.87 4.64
N ILE A 55 -11.35 9.13 5.71
CA ILE A 55 -10.91 9.95 6.85
C ILE A 55 -9.83 9.26 7.69
N ALA A 56 -9.89 7.94 7.84
CA ALA A 56 -8.92 7.22 8.64
C ALA A 56 -7.48 7.30 8.09
N GLN A 57 -7.26 7.88 6.89
CA GLN A 57 -6.01 7.82 6.13
C GLN A 57 -5.47 6.39 5.92
N ASN A 58 -6.22 5.37 6.38
CA ASN A 58 -6.13 3.96 6.04
C ASN A 58 -6.68 3.74 4.62
N HIS A 59 -6.31 4.61 3.68
CA HIS A 59 -6.09 4.17 2.31
C HIS A 59 -4.81 3.32 2.32
N THR A 60 -4.91 2.15 2.94
CA THR A 60 -4.33 0.98 2.33
C THR A 60 -5.46 0.40 1.48
N PRO A 61 -5.66 0.88 0.24
CA PRO A 61 -6.25 0.01 -0.73
C PRO A 61 -5.19 -1.09 -0.88
N VAL A 62 -5.42 -2.20 -0.23
CA VAL A 62 -5.46 -3.39 -1.05
C VAL A 62 -6.94 -3.60 -1.25
N ALA A 63 -7.55 -2.67 -2.00
CA ALA A 63 -8.95 -2.77 -2.31
C ALA A 63 -9.12 -4.16 -2.91
N LEU A 64 -10.13 -4.91 -2.48
CA LEU A 64 -10.42 -6.20 -3.10
C LEU A 64 -10.42 -6.08 -4.63
N ILE A 65 -10.78 -4.91 -5.16
CA ILE A 65 -10.68 -4.51 -6.56
C ILE A 65 -9.23 -4.52 -7.11
N GLU A 66 -8.21 -4.05 -6.41
CA GLU A 66 -6.80 -4.11 -6.86
C GLU A 66 -6.28 -5.55 -6.88
N LYS A 67 -6.62 -6.34 -5.85
CA LYS A 67 -6.40 -7.80 -5.83
C LYS A 67 -7.11 -8.51 -6.99
N LEU A 68 -8.35 -8.13 -7.30
CA LEU A 68 -9.16 -8.72 -8.37
C LEU A 68 -8.72 -8.27 -9.76
N LYS A 69 -8.15 -7.06 -9.89
CA LYS A 69 -7.58 -6.54 -11.15
C LYS A 69 -6.14 -6.99 -11.40
N GLY A 70 -5.52 -7.73 -10.45
CA GLY A 70 -4.09 -8.06 -10.50
C GLY A 70 -3.18 -6.83 -10.44
N THR A 71 -3.73 -5.67 -10.03
CA THR A 71 -3.06 -4.37 -10.00
C THR A 71 -2.63 -4.03 -8.57
N ASP A 72 -2.21 -5.02 -7.79
CA ASP A 72 -1.25 -4.76 -6.72
C ASP A 72 0.08 -4.46 -7.43
N SER A 73 0.20 -3.28 -8.05
CA SER A 73 1.35 -2.83 -8.82
C SER A 73 2.51 -2.53 -7.88
N PHE A 74 3.03 -3.59 -7.28
CA PHE A 74 4.14 -3.55 -6.36
C PHE A 74 5.40 -3.54 -7.20
N THR A 75 5.99 -2.36 -7.39
CA THR A 75 7.20 -2.21 -8.20
C THR A 75 8.42 -2.80 -7.49
N VAL A 76 9.49 -3.05 -8.24
CA VAL A 76 10.78 -3.46 -7.67
C VAL A 76 11.28 -2.42 -6.67
N SER A 77 11.12 -1.12 -6.96
CA SER A 77 11.48 -0.04 -6.02
C SER A 77 10.73 -0.17 -4.69
N ALA A 78 9.41 -0.36 -4.73
CA ALA A 78 8.60 -0.53 -3.52
C ALA A 78 8.98 -1.78 -2.71
N TRP A 79 9.41 -2.85 -3.40
CA TRP A 79 9.96 -4.03 -2.73
C TRP A 79 11.29 -3.75 -2.05
N ILE A 80 12.20 -3.05 -2.72
CA ILE A 80 13.51 -2.73 -2.16
C ILE A 80 13.36 -1.93 -0.87
N ASP A 81 12.44 -0.95 -0.80
CA ASP A 81 12.19 -0.18 0.42
C ASP A 81 11.79 -1.09 1.59
N ARG A 82 10.91 -2.08 1.36
CA ARG A 82 10.57 -3.08 2.38
C ARG A 82 11.75 -3.99 2.71
N TYR A 83 12.52 -4.40 1.71
CA TYR A 83 13.65 -5.30 1.90
C TYR A 83 14.76 -4.65 2.73
N GLU A 84 15.01 -3.35 2.57
CA GLU A 84 15.95 -2.59 3.40
C GLU A 84 15.55 -2.64 4.88
N VAL A 85 14.26 -2.48 5.20
CA VAL A 85 13.75 -2.63 6.58
C VAL A 85 13.99 -4.05 7.12
N LEU A 86 13.79 -5.08 6.29
CA LEU A 86 14.07 -6.47 6.68
C LEU A 86 15.57 -6.73 6.89
N LEU A 87 16.42 -6.12 6.07
CA LEU A 87 17.86 -6.25 6.18
C LEU A 87 18.36 -5.63 7.51
N GLN A 88 17.82 -4.47 7.91
CA GLN A 88 18.19 -3.82 9.17
C GLN A 88 17.90 -4.69 10.41
N ARG A 89 16.86 -5.53 10.36
CA ARG A 89 16.53 -6.46 11.45
C ARG A 89 17.54 -7.61 11.63
N ARG A 90 18.44 -7.83 10.67
CA ARG A 90 19.41 -8.93 10.69
C ARG A 90 20.68 -8.64 11.49
N SER A 91 20.82 -7.43 12.06
CA SER A 91 21.96 -7.01 12.89
C SER A 91 23.33 -7.35 12.26
N LEU A 92 23.51 -6.99 10.99
CA LEU A 92 24.72 -7.26 10.22
C LEU A 92 25.83 -6.23 10.51
N SER A 93 27.04 -6.49 10.03
CA SER A 93 28.11 -5.49 10.11
C SER A 93 27.81 -4.27 9.23
N VAL A 94 28.30 -3.09 9.64
CA VAL A 94 28.12 -1.82 8.92
C VAL A 94 28.58 -1.93 7.46
N ASN A 95 29.71 -2.61 7.22
CA ASN A 95 30.23 -2.80 5.87
C ASN A 95 29.28 -3.65 5.00
N THR A 96 28.63 -4.65 5.59
CA THR A 96 27.64 -5.48 4.89
C THR A 96 26.43 -4.65 4.47
N TYR A 97 25.92 -3.79 5.35
CA TYR A 97 24.84 -2.87 5.01
C TYR A 97 25.21 -1.94 3.87
N LYS A 98 26.42 -1.37 3.90
CA LYS A 98 26.92 -0.49 2.85
C LYS A 98 26.98 -1.20 1.49
N ILE A 99 27.55 -2.40 1.45
CA ILE A 99 27.65 -3.19 0.21
C ILE A 99 26.26 -3.53 -0.33
N ARG A 100 25.37 -4.05 0.52
CA ARG A 100 24.00 -4.42 0.12
C ARG A 100 23.19 -3.21 -0.32
N GLY A 101 23.31 -2.08 0.38
CA GLY A 101 22.64 -0.83 0.01
C GLY A 101 23.05 -0.34 -1.38
N ASN A 102 24.35 -0.37 -1.70
CA ASN A 102 24.84 0.02 -3.04
C ASN A 102 24.33 -0.93 -4.14
N GLN A 103 24.28 -2.23 -3.86
CA GLN A 103 23.72 -3.22 -4.80
C GLN A 103 22.23 -2.96 -5.04
N LEU A 104 21.45 -2.78 -3.97
CA LEU A 104 20.01 -2.49 -4.06
C LEU A 104 19.74 -1.16 -4.78
N ALA A 105 20.54 -0.13 -4.54
CA ALA A 105 20.44 1.15 -5.25
C ALA A 105 20.63 0.98 -6.77
N THR A 106 21.57 0.12 -7.18
CA THR A 106 21.81 -0.19 -8.59
C THR A 106 20.64 -0.98 -9.21
N VAL A 107 20.05 -1.92 -8.47
CA VAL A 107 18.83 -2.63 -8.92
C VAL A 107 17.66 -1.66 -9.06
N ARG A 108 17.48 -0.75 -8.10
CA ARG A 108 16.46 0.30 -8.10
C ARG A 108 16.58 1.19 -9.35
N GLU A 109 17.80 1.63 -9.68
CA GLU A 109 18.05 2.47 -10.87
C GLU A 109 17.66 1.76 -12.19
N LYS A 110 17.99 0.48 -12.34
CA LYS A 110 17.84 -0.23 -13.63
C LYS A 110 16.48 -0.90 -13.81
N MET A 111 15.85 -1.34 -12.73
CA MET A 111 14.64 -2.17 -12.76
C MET A 111 13.53 -1.67 -11.84
N GLY A 112 13.72 -0.54 -11.15
CA GLY A 112 12.85 -0.07 -10.09
C GLY A 112 11.39 0.13 -10.49
N GLU A 113 11.14 0.62 -11.70
CA GLU A 113 9.81 0.92 -12.23
C GLU A 113 9.05 -0.34 -12.70
N ILE A 114 9.73 -1.47 -12.85
CA ILE A 114 9.09 -2.71 -13.29
C ILE A 114 8.20 -3.23 -12.16
N ILE A 115 6.99 -3.69 -12.49
CA ILE A 115 6.13 -4.39 -11.54
C ILE A 115 6.83 -5.70 -11.16
N LEU A 116 6.96 -5.98 -9.85
CA LEU A 116 7.71 -7.13 -9.34
C LEU A 116 7.22 -8.46 -9.96
N ALA A 117 5.91 -8.60 -10.15
CA ALA A 117 5.30 -9.77 -10.78
C ALA A 117 5.64 -9.92 -12.28
N GLU A 118 6.02 -8.84 -12.95
CA GLU A 118 6.40 -8.81 -14.37
C GLU A 118 7.93 -8.94 -14.57
N VAL A 119 8.69 -9.04 -13.49
CA VAL A 119 10.14 -9.29 -13.58
C VAL A 119 10.37 -10.70 -14.12
N THR A 120 10.86 -10.78 -15.36
CA THR A 120 11.22 -12.03 -16.02
C THR A 120 12.70 -12.35 -15.86
N THR A 121 13.07 -13.61 -16.09
CA THR A 121 14.48 -14.04 -16.18
C THR A 121 15.26 -13.28 -17.25
N ARG A 122 14.60 -12.83 -18.33
CA ARG A 122 15.20 -11.99 -19.37
C ARG A 122 15.60 -10.61 -18.84
N HIS A 123 14.80 -10.01 -17.96
CA HIS A 123 15.17 -8.74 -17.32
C HIS A 123 16.43 -8.90 -16.46
N ILE A 124 16.49 -9.97 -15.66
CA ILE A 124 17.66 -10.30 -14.84
C ILE A 124 18.90 -10.55 -15.70
N ALA A 125 18.77 -11.31 -16.79
CA ALA A 125 19.89 -11.59 -17.70
C ALA A 125 20.46 -10.30 -18.31
N LYS A 126 19.59 -9.45 -18.87
CA LYS A 126 19.99 -8.14 -19.43
C LYS A 126 20.66 -7.23 -18.41
N PHE A 127 20.16 -7.23 -17.18
CA PHE A 127 20.75 -6.45 -16.10
C PHE A 127 22.19 -6.90 -15.82
N LEU A 128 22.42 -8.21 -15.67
CA LEU A 128 23.74 -8.78 -15.38
C LEU A 128 24.72 -8.68 -16.56
N GLU A 129 24.21 -8.66 -17.79
CA GLU A 129 25.00 -8.58 -19.03
C GLU A 129 25.88 -7.34 -19.08
N SER A 130 25.46 -6.22 -18.47
CA SER A 130 26.25 -5.00 -18.36
C SER A 130 27.62 -5.20 -17.71
N TRP A 131 27.72 -6.08 -16.71
CA TRP A 131 29.00 -6.43 -16.08
C TRP A 131 29.73 -7.56 -16.80
N ILE A 132 28.99 -8.54 -17.34
CA ILE A 132 29.60 -9.71 -18.01
C ILE A 132 30.34 -9.27 -19.28
N THR A 133 29.74 -8.37 -20.06
CA THR A 133 30.34 -7.82 -21.29
C THR A 133 31.62 -7.01 -21.02
N GLU A 134 31.70 -6.38 -19.84
CA GLU A 134 32.90 -5.67 -19.37
C GLU A 134 33.93 -6.61 -18.70
N GLY A 135 33.70 -7.92 -18.67
CA GLY A 135 34.56 -8.91 -18.01
C GLY A 135 34.47 -8.91 -16.47
N LYS A 136 33.54 -8.17 -15.89
CA LYS A 136 33.35 -8.01 -14.44
C LYS A 136 32.47 -9.13 -13.84
N ASN A 137 32.82 -10.38 -14.11
CA ASN A 137 32.03 -11.56 -13.73
C ASN A 137 31.76 -11.68 -12.22
N THR A 138 32.75 -11.32 -11.38
CA THR A 138 32.57 -11.32 -9.92
C THR A 138 31.51 -10.31 -9.46
N MET A 139 31.46 -9.13 -10.10
CA MET A 139 30.41 -8.15 -9.82
C MET A 139 29.05 -8.62 -10.29
N ALA A 140 28.96 -9.25 -11.47
CA ALA A 140 27.71 -9.87 -11.91
C ALA A 140 27.21 -10.93 -10.91
N GLY A 141 28.10 -11.78 -10.39
CA GLY A 141 27.76 -12.75 -9.33
C GLY A 141 27.29 -12.09 -8.03
N ALA A 142 27.98 -11.02 -7.60
CA ALA A 142 27.60 -10.26 -6.42
C ALA A 142 26.23 -9.59 -6.58
N MET A 143 25.94 -9.00 -7.74
CA MET A 143 24.63 -8.41 -8.06
C MET A 143 23.52 -9.45 -8.13
N ARG A 144 23.81 -10.63 -8.68
CA ARG A 144 22.84 -11.74 -8.69
C ARG A 144 22.46 -12.20 -7.28
N SER A 145 23.37 -12.09 -6.30
CA SER A 145 23.08 -12.51 -4.92
C SER A 145 22.05 -11.66 -4.17
N VAL A 146 21.63 -10.51 -4.72
CA VAL A 146 20.58 -9.64 -4.14
C VAL A 146 19.27 -9.64 -4.92
N LEU A 147 19.19 -10.41 -6.02
CA LEU A 147 18.00 -10.60 -6.85
C LEU A 147 17.32 -11.92 -6.48
#